data_AF-A0A9Q4D4Q1-F1
#
_entry.id   AF-A0A9Q4D4Q1-F1
#
_cell.length_a   1.000
_cell.length_b   1.000
_cell.length_c   1.000
_cell.angle_alpha   90.00
_cell.angle_beta   90.00
_cell.angle_gamma   90.00
#
_symmetry.space_group_name_H-M   'P 1'
#
loop_
_entity.id
_entity.type
_entity.pdbx_description
1 polymer ?
#
loop_
_entity_poly.entity_id
_entity_poly.type
_entity_poly.pdbx_seq_one_letter_code
_entity_poly.pdbx_strand_id
1 'polypeptide(L)'
;MKRTRAAIASLLPLILLTSCSAPESSPCVLDPEQMPEGWRPSGTVQQALVAESWSATESTEAAFSVRRGVEELVELYEQRPQAAEDLWEDSVASLIEVTYASANTAGVDQMARDGARENLTSLVQPFLARDPGAVQCSDYGSVLPLAIYAHNQYQANDARVGHMADLANAALTRCDSLSAAMELDYEPMLASGEASLEDAFALVIWTLLLIEAQVVPGLDVPPEARDLPARAWRFFQDYPLPGAAEFPDGADDGTFIETAYLATHIAYIPTGNHRYPIYVEDAPTVYDFHRENFYPVLQMGELDLVAEFVDSLRQYGCTAENDLQVRDGTRYLLNVFHTGGDRWMTYREPGETTADLDDYDLVHKAWTAVLGVREREIEQPDPGTYGGVVRSWLPAPE
;
A
#
# COMPACT_ATOMS: atom_id res chain seq x y z
N MET A 1 -60.87 -61.23 -30.28
CA MET A 1 -59.49 -61.11 -30.81
C MET A 1 -58.84 -59.90 -30.19
N LYS A 2 -57.58 -60.01 -29.71
CA LYS A 2 -56.47 -59.04 -29.78
C LYS A 2 -56.84 -57.53 -29.63
N ARG A 3 -56.19 -56.65 -28.87
CA ARG A 3 -54.86 -56.51 -28.26
C ARG A 3 -54.81 -55.01 -27.85
N THR A 4 -54.48 -54.67 -26.60
CA THR A 4 -53.29 -53.87 -26.20
C THR A 4 -53.13 -52.44 -26.76
N ARG A 5 -53.07 -51.44 -25.85
CA ARG A 5 -51.94 -50.50 -25.58
C ARG A 5 -52.50 -49.28 -24.82
N ALA A 6 -52.24 -49.17 -23.52
CA ALA A 6 -51.02 -48.65 -22.87
C ALA A 6 -51.12 -47.13 -22.66
N ALA A 7 -51.49 -46.76 -21.44
CA ALA A 7 -51.34 -45.42 -20.88
C ALA A 7 -49.84 -45.16 -20.65
N ILE A 8 -49.33 -44.04 -21.15
CA ILE A 8 -48.01 -43.52 -20.82
C ILE A 8 -48.22 -42.38 -19.85
N ALA A 9 -47.83 -42.62 -18.60
CA ALA A 9 -47.65 -41.59 -17.58
C ALA A 9 -46.32 -40.88 -17.89
N SER A 10 -46.39 -39.59 -18.20
CA SER A 10 -45.20 -38.74 -18.31
C SER A 10 -44.81 -38.26 -16.92
N LEU A 11 -43.68 -38.79 -16.43
CA LEU A 11 -42.92 -38.26 -15.30
C LEU A 11 -42.42 -36.85 -15.63
N LEU A 12 -42.74 -35.88 -14.77
CA LEU A 12 -42.00 -34.63 -14.66
C LEU A 12 -40.66 -34.90 -13.98
N PRO A 13 -39.51 -34.42 -14.49
CA PRO A 13 -38.30 -34.35 -13.71
C PRO A 13 -38.39 -33.13 -12.78
N LEU A 14 -38.38 -33.40 -11.47
CA LEU A 14 -38.19 -32.41 -10.42
C LEU A 14 -36.71 -32.00 -10.46
N ILE A 15 -36.40 -30.85 -11.08
CA ILE A 15 -35.06 -30.25 -11.00
C ILE A 15 -35.00 -29.55 -9.64
N LEU A 16 -34.40 -30.22 -8.66
CA LEU A 16 -33.95 -29.60 -7.41
C LEU A 16 -32.74 -28.72 -7.73
N LEU A 17 -32.98 -27.43 -7.99
CA LEU A 17 -31.95 -26.41 -7.91
C LEU A 17 -31.65 -26.15 -6.43
N THR A 18 -30.82 -26.99 -5.83
CA THR A 18 -30.10 -26.62 -4.60
C THR A 18 -28.93 -25.74 -5.02
N SER A 19 -29.19 -24.45 -5.18
CA SER A 19 -28.13 -23.45 -5.13
C SER A 19 -27.63 -23.41 -3.69
N CYS A 20 -26.59 -24.18 -3.37
CA CYS A 20 -25.77 -23.89 -2.22
C CYS A 20 -24.97 -22.64 -2.55
N SER A 21 -25.53 -21.47 -2.28
CA SER A 21 -24.71 -20.28 -2.06
C SER A 21 -23.89 -20.60 -0.82
N ALA A 22 -22.58 -20.83 -0.98
CA ALA A 22 -21.68 -20.69 0.16
C ALA A 22 -21.89 -19.28 0.71
N PRO A 23 -22.01 -19.07 2.02
CA PRO A 23 -21.99 -17.73 2.55
C PRO A 23 -20.66 -17.10 2.10
N GLU A 24 -20.72 -15.94 1.46
CA GLU A 24 -19.56 -15.08 1.23
C GLU A 24 -18.86 -14.94 2.59
N SER A 25 -17.72 -15.60 2.75
CA SER A 25 -16.91 -15.44 3.95
C SER A 25 -16.38 -14.03 3.91
N SER A 26 -16.83 -13.20 4.85
CA SER A 26 -16.27 -11.87 5.08
C SER A 26 -14.73 -11.97 5.08
N PRO A 27 -14.01 -11.10 4.34
CA PRO A 27 -12.56 -11.06 4.44
C PRO A 27 -12.14 -10.80 5.89
N CYS A 28 -12.93 -10.08 6.67
CA CYS A 28 -12.63 -9.77 8.06
C CYS A 28 -13.15 -10.85 9.00
N VAL A 29 -12.26 -11.42 9.83
CA VAL A 29 -12.57 -12.56 10.71
C VAL A 29 -12.25 -12.18 12.15
N LEU A 30 -13.31 -12.11 12.97
CA LEU A 30 -13.19 -11.79 14.39
C LEU A 30 -13.09 -13.01 15.30
N ASP A 31 -13.70 -14.13 14.89
CA ASP A 31 -13.79 -15.34 15.68
C ASP A 31 -12.59 -16.27 15.36
N PRO A 32 -11.69 -16.53 16.32
CA PRO A 32 -10.56 -17.45 16.11
C PRO A 32 -10.97 -18.83 15.63
N GLU A 33 -12.16 -19.32 16.00
CA GLU A 33 -12.65 -20.64 15.58
C GLU A 33 -12.98 -20.68 14.08
N GLN A 34 -13.28 -19.53 13.48
CA GLN A 34 -13.58 -19.38 12.05
C GLN A 34 -12.34 -19.11 11.21
N MET A 35 -11.20 -18.77 11.83
CA MET A 35 -9.93 -18.57 11.14
C MET A 35 -9.38 -19.91 10.63
N PRO A 36 -8.84 -19.97 9.40
CA PRO A 36 -7.96 -21.05 8.95
C PRO A 36 -6.80 -21.30 9.92
N GLU A 37 -6.29 -22.54 9.97
CA GLU A 37 -5.23 -22.92 10.90
C GLU A 37 -3.97 -22.04 10.76
N GLY A 38 -3.58 -21.74 9.52
CA GLY A 38 -2.42 -20.87 9.23
C GLY A 38 -2.59 -19.42 9.68
N TRP A 39 -3.83 -18.95 9.90
CA TRP A 39 -4.09 -17.57 10.33
C TRP A 39 -4.11 -17.41 11.85
N ARG A 40 -4.12 -18.51 12.60
CA ARG A 40 -4.28 -18.48 14.06
C ARG A 40 -2.95 -18.16 14.74
N PRO A 41 -2.97 -17.44 15.88
CA PRO A 41 -1.75 -17.16 16.61
C PRO A 41 -1.15 -18.44 17.18
N SER A 42 0.18 -18.51 17.23
CA SER A 42 0.87 -19.58 17.95
C SER A 42 0.54 -19.53 19.44
N GLY A 43 0.71 -20.66 20.16
CA GLY A 43 0.41 -20.72 21.59
C GLY A 43 1.19 -19.71 22.45
N THR A 44 2.35 -19.23 21.98
CA THR A 44 3.14 -18.17 22.64
C THR A 44 2.52 -16.80 22.40
N VAL A 45 2.21 -16.47 21.13
CA VAL A 45 1.58 -15.19 20.77
C VAL A 45 0.21 -15.06 21.44
N GLN A 46 -0.60 -16.12 21.39
CA GLN A 46 -1.95 -16.14 21.98
C GLN A 46 -1.99 -15.76 23.46
N GLN A 47 -0.93 -16.02 24.24
CA GLN A 47 -0.84 -15.67 25.66
C GLN A 47 -0.58 -14.18 25.90
N ALA A 48 -0.01 -13.49 24.93
CA ALA A 48 0.24 -12.05 24.99
C ALA A 48 -0.94 -11.21 24.46
N LEU A 49 -1.88 -11.83 23.74
CA LEU A 49 -3.02 -11.15 23.14
C LEU A 49 -4.11 -10.83 24.18
N VAL A 50 -4.76 -9.68 23.98
CA VAL A 50 -5.87 -9.18 24.80
C VAL A 50 -7.18 -9.68 24.18
N ALA A 51 -7.98 -10.43 24.94
CA ALA A 51 -9.19 -11.07 24.42
C ALA A 51 -10.39 -10.11 24.32
N GLU A 52 -10.33 -8.98 25.03
CA GLU A 52 -11.38 -7.98 25.10
C GLU A 52 -11.70 -7.39 23.72
N SER A 53 -12.97 -7.03 23.51
CA SER A 53 -13.39 -6.27 22.33
C SER A 53 -12.68 -4.92 22.27
N TRP A 54 -12.51 -4.39 21.06
CA TRP A 54 -12.03 -3.03 20.86
C TRP A 54 -12.94 -2.02 21.57
N SER A 55 -12.34 -1.04 22.24
CA SER A 55 -13.01 -0.10 23.13
C SER A 55 -12.92 1.34 22.62
N ALA A 56 -13.85 2.19 23.09
CA ALA A 56 -13.84 3.61 22.76
C ALA A 56 -12.58 4.35 23.28
N THR A 57 -11.95 3.84 24.35
CA THR A 57 -10.66 4.35 24.84
C THR A 57 -9.58 4.07 23.81
N GLU A 58 -9.49 2.84 23.31
CA GLU A 58 -8.52 2.46 22.28
C GLU A 58 -8.74 3.24 20.98
N SER A 59 -9.99 3.50 20.56
CA SER A 59 -10.26 4.40 19.43
C SER A 59 -9.73 5.83 19.66
N THR A 60 -9.83 6.33 20.91
CA THR A 60 -9.31 7.66 21.27
C THR A 60 -7.79 7.68 21.30
N GLU A 61 -7.15 6.62 21.78
CA GLU A 61 -5.70 6.44 21.80
C GLU A 61 -5.13 6.31 20.38
N ALA A 62 -5.81 5.58 19.49
CA ALA A 62 -5.48 5.51 18.07
C ALA A 62 -5.53 6.88 17.39
N ALA A 63 -6.60 7.65 17.59
CA ALA A 63 -6.69 9.01 17.04
C ALA A 63 -5.60 9.94 17.62
N PHE A 64 -5.26 9.78 18.89
CA PHE A 64 -4.19 10.54 19.53
C PHE A 64 -2.81 10.19 18.95
N SER A 65 -2.48 8.92 18.79
CA SER A 65 -1.18 8.48 18.27
C SER A 65 -0.98 8.84 16.81
N VAL A 66 -2.05 8.78 16.00
CA VAL A 66 -2.04 9.27 14.61
C VAL A 66 -1.70 10.77 14.57
N ARG A 67 -2.44 11.58 15.34
CA ARG A 67 -2.17 13.03 15.42
C ARG A 67 -0.74 13.31 15.86
N ARG A 68 -0.24 12.63 16.90
CA ARG A 68 1.13 12.81 17.38
C ARG A 68 2.16 12.43 16.32
N GLY A 69 1.95 11.36 15.56
CA GLY A 69 2.85 10.99 14.47
C GLY A 69 2.94 12.04 13.36
N VAL A 70 1.81 12.63 12.95
CA VAL A 70 1.82 13.74 11.97
C VAL A 70 2.53 14.96 12.55
N GLU A 71 2.30 15.31 13.82
CA GLU A 71 3.02 16.39 14.50
C GLU A 71 4.54 16.11 14.53
N GLU A 72 4.98 14.88 14.80
CA GLU A 72 6.39 14.50 14.81
C GLU A 72 7.04 14.59 13.42
N LEU A 73 6.35 14.15 12.36
CA LEU A 73 6.84 14.25 10.98
C LEU A 73 7.07 15.71 10.59
N VAL A 74 6.09 16.59 10.83
CA VAL A 74 6.20 18.02 10.53
C VAL A 74 7.30 18.67 11.38
N GLU A 75 7.34 18.41 12.68
CA GLU A 75 8.38 18.92 13.58
C GLU A 75 9.79 18.52 13.12
N LEU A 76 9.97 17.29 12.60
CA LEU A 76 11.27 16.82 12.09
C LEU A 76 11.70 17.62 10.86
N TYR A 77 10.84 17.78 9.85
CA TYR A 77 11.17 18.54 8.64
C TYR A 77 11.42 20.02 8.91
N GLU A 78 10.68 20.64 9.84
CA GLU A 78 10.93 22.02 10.27
C GLU A 78 12.30 22.17 10.96
N GLN A 79 12.71 21.19 11.77
CA GLN A 79 13.98 21.23 12.50
C GLN A 79 15.18 20.80 11.65
N ARG A 80 14.94 19.94 10.65
CA ARG A 80 15.95 19.38 9.75
C ARG A 80 15.49 19.52 8.29
N PRO A 81 15.54 20.71 7.70
CA PRO A 81 15.10 20.90 6.32
C PRO A 81 15.87 20.03 5.30
N GLN A 82 17.13 19.66 5.60
CA GLN A 82 17.89 18.72 4.78
C GLN A 82 17.24 17.34 4.68
N ALA A 83 16.51 16.89 5.70
CA ALA A 83 15.81 15.61 5.66
C ALA A 83 14.83 15.55 4.47
N ALA A 84 14.18 16.66 4.11
CA ALA A 84 13.32 16.68 2.94
C ALA A 84 14.10 16.43 1.64
N GLU A 85 15.32 16.96 1.53
CA GLU A 85 16.19 16.74 0.36
C GLU A 85 16.76 15.32 0.34
N ASP A 86 17.14 14.78 1.49
CA ASP A 86 17.76 13.45 1.63
C ASP A 86 16.74 12.32 1.38
N LEU A 87 15.51 12.47 1.89
CA LEU A 87 14.41 11.50 1.70
C LEU A 87 13.69 11.69 0.37
N TRP A 88 13.95 12.82 -0.31
CA TRP A 88 13.37 13.12 -1.60
C TRP A 88 11.83 13.06 -1.57
N GLU A 89 11.20 12.36 -2.52
CA GLU A 89 9.74 12.25 -2.63
C GLU A 89 9.05 11.63 -1.40
N ASP A 90 9.74 10.79 -0.63
CA ASP A 90 9.19 10.19 0.59
C ASP A 90 8.91 11.25 1.66
N SER A 91 9.59 12.40 1.59
CA SER A 91 9.27 13.55 2.43
C SER A 91 7.92 14.19 2.13
N VAL A 92 7.39 13.96 0.93
CA VAL A 92 6.04 14.39 0.53
C VAL A 92 5.06 13.24 0.77
N ALA A 93 5.41 12.01 0.40
CA ALA A 93 4.57 10.83 0.56
C ALA A 93 4.17 10.61 2.03
N SER A 94 5.14 10.64 2.95
CA SER A 94 4.92 10.43 4.39
C SER A 94 3.92 11.40 5.03
N LEU A 95 3.75 12.59 4.47
CA LEU A 95 2.80 13.59 4.94
C LEU A 95 1.46 13.56 4.20
N ILE A 96 1.43 13.13 2.93
CA ILE A 96 0.18 13.07 2.17
C ILE A 96 -0.58 11.78 2.44
N GLU A 97 0.13 10.66 2.51
CA GLU A 97 -0.53 9.37 2.66
C GLU A 97 -1.31 9.30 3.95
N VAL A 98 -0.78 9.83 5.06
CA VAL A 98 -1.44 9.88 6.37
C VAL A 98 -2.77 10.64 6.39
N THR A 99 -3.08 11.42 5.34
CA THR A 99 -4.36 12.16 5.21
C THR A 99 -5.54 11.32 4.74
N TYR A 100 -5.30 10.11 4.21
CA TYR A 100 -6.36 9.16 3.81
C TYR A 100 -6.99 8.41 5.00
N ALA A 101 -7.27 9.13 6.10
CA ALA A 101 -7.75 8.56 7.35
C ALA A 101 -9.10 9.16 7.79
N SER A 102 -10.06 8.31 8.12
CA SER A 102 -11.40 8.73 8.56
C SER A 102 -11.41 9.37 9.96
N ALA A 103 -10.41 9.04 10.78
CA ALA A 103 -10.28 9.55 12.15
C ALA A 103 -9.53 10.90 12.23
N ASN A 104 -8.94 11.36 11.13
CA ASN A 104 -8.23 12.64 11.13
C ASN A 104 -9.20 13.80 11.32
N THR A 105 -8.74 14.81 12.06
CA THR A 105 -9.42 16.10 12.06
C THR A 105 -8.96 16.91 10.85
N ALA A 106 -9.82 17.76 10.31
CA ALA A 106 -9.45 18.66 9.21
C ALA A 106 -8.19 19.51 9.51
N GLY A 107 -7.89 19.79 10.78
CA GLY A 107 -6.66 20.48 11.18
C GLY A 107 -5.40 19.63 11.02
N VAL A 108 -5.48 18.32 11.30
CA VAL A 108 -4.37 17.38 11.11
C VAL A 108 -4.09 17.20 9.62
N ASP A 109 -5.14 17.02 8.79
CA ASP A 109 -4.96 16.90 7.35
C ASP A 109 -4.38 18.18 6.74
N GLN A 110 -4.84 19.34 7.19
CA GLN A 110 -4.31 20.62 6.73
C GLN A 110 -2.83 20.78 7.08
N MET A 111 -2.44 20.43 8.31
CA MET A 111 -1.05 20.46 8.76
C MET A 111 -0.15 19.54 7.92
N ALA A 112 -0.59 18.31 7.67
CA ALA A 112 0.17 17.37 6.86
C ALA A 112 0.31 17.86 5.41
N ARG A 113 -0.78 18.35 4.80
CA ARG A 113 -0.76 18.95 3.44
C ARG A 113 0.10 20.21 3.36
N ASP A 114 0.13 21.03 4.40
CA ASP A 114 1.00 22.21 4.47
C ASP A 114 2.47 21.79 4.47
N GLY A 115 2.87 20.88 5.37
CA GLY A 115 4.24 20.36 5.41
C GLY A 115 4.65 19.68 4.10
N ALA A 116 3.76 18.88 3.49
CA ALA A 116 4.02 18.24 2.21
C ALA A 116 4.27 19.26 1.08
N ARG A 117 3.51 20.37 1.07
CA ARG A 117 3.71 21.46 0.10
C ARG A 117 5.01 22.22 0.32
N GLU A 118 5.43 22.38 1.57
CA GLU A 118 6.70 23.00 1.91
C GLU A 118 7.88 22.14 1.46
N ASN A 119 7.86 20.84 1.79
CA ASN A 119 8.86 19.86 1.32
C ASN A 119 8.91 19.83 -0.21
N LEU A 120 7.76 19.69 -0.87
CA LEU A 120 7.67 19.72 -2.32
C LEU A 120 8.20 21.02 -2.92
N THR A 121 7.96 22.17 -2.28
CA THR A 121 8.47 23.47 -2.76
C THR A 121 9.99 23.49 -2.76
N SER A 122 10.63 22.95 -1.72
CA SER A 122 12.08 22.80 -1.65
C SER A 122 12.60 21.85 -2.74
N LEU A 123 11.94 20.71 -2.93
CA LEU A 123 12.33 19.68 -3.91
C LEU A 123 12.22 20.13 -5.37
N VAL A 124 11.18 20.89 -5.73
CA VAL A 124 11.00 21.37 -7.11
C VAL A 124 11.91 22.55 -7.44
N GLN A 125 12.37 23.31 -6.43
CA GLN A 125 13.10 24.57 -6.62
C GLN A 125 14.34 24.44 -7.54
N PRO A 126 15.19 23.39 -7.44
CA PRO A 126 16.32 23.19 -8.35
C PRO A 126 15.94 22.94 -9.81
N PHE A 127 14.68 22.56 -10.08
CA PHE A 127 14.18 22.27 -11.43
C PHE A 127 13.51 23.47 -12.10
N LEU A 128 13.02 24.45 -11.32
CA LEU A 128 12.28 25.60 -11.86
C LEU A 128 13.11 26.50 -12.79
N ALA A 129 14.44 26.46 -12.68
CA ALA A 129 15.34 27.19 -13.57
C ALA A 129 15.87 26.35 -14.75
N ARG A 130 15.59 25.03 -14.77
CA ARG A 130 16.05 24.15 -15.84
C ARG A 130 15.19 24.35 -17.09
N ASP A 131 15.86 24.41 -18.24
CA ASP A 131 15.21 24.39 -19.54
C ASP A 131 14.84 22.94 -19.91
N PRO A 132 13.61 22.64 -20.35
CA PRO A 132 13.26 21.33 -20.92
C PRO A 132 14.19 20.89 -22.06
N GLY A 133 14.87 21.82 -22.75
CA GLY A 133 15.90 21.48 -23.72
C GLY A 133 17.15 20.80 -23.14
N ALA A 134 17.42 20.96 -21.85
CA ALA A 134 18.66 20.55 -21.17
C ALA A 134 18.56 19.24 -20.38
N VAL A 135 17.35 18.75 -20.10
CA VAL A 135 17.16 17.47 -19.39
C VAL A 135 17.64 16.27 -20.23
N GLN A 136 18.02 15.21 -19.53
CA GLN A 136 18.46 13.93 -20.08
C GLN A 136 17.43 12.83 -19.76
N CYS A 137 17.57 11.67 -20.39
CA CYS A 137 16.72 10.51 -20.09
C CYS A 137 16.80 10.12 -18.59
N SER A 138 18.01 10.13 -18.02
CA SER A 138 18.24 9.81 -16.61
C SER A 138 17.58 10.78 -15.61
N ASP A 139 17.10 11.94 -16.06
CA ASP A 139 16.33 12.85 -15.19
C ASP A 139 14.88 12.35 -14.99
N TYR A 140 14.37 11.43 -15.82
CA TYR A 140 12.96 11.05 -15.82
C TYR A 140 12.48 10.49 -14.47
N GLY A 141 13.25 9.56 -13.89
CA GLY A 141 12.94 8.96 -12.59
C GLY A 141 12.84 9.99 -11.46
N SER A 142 13.66 11.05 -11.48
CA SER A 142 13.62 12.09 -10.44
C SER A 142 12.58 13.18 -10.69
N VAL A 143 12.19 13.41 -11.95
CA VAL A 143 11.26 14.49 -12.33
C VAL A 143 9.81 14.04 -12.32
N LEU A 144 9.52 12.80 -12.74
CA LEU A 144 8.15 12.29 -12.83
C LEU A 144 7.41 12.31 -11.48
N PRO A 145 7.96 11.78 -10.37
CA PRO A 145 7.28 11.80 -9.07
C PRO A 145 6.97 13.24 -8.63
N LEU A 146 7.92 14.16 -8.79
CA LEU A 146 7.73 15.56 -8.45
C LEU A 146 6.66 16.24 -9.31
N ALA A 147 6.53 15.89 -10.60
CA ALA A 147 5.47 16.40 -11.45
C ALA A 147 4.08 15.91 -11.00
N ILE A 148 3.97 14.64 -10.59
CA ILE A 148 2.75 14.07 -10.02
C ILE A 148 2.39 14.80 -8.71
N TYR A 149 3.34 14.95 -7.78
CA TYR A 149 3.09 15.68 -6.54
C TYR A 149 2.78 17.16 -6.76
N ALA A 150 3.43 17.83 -7.73
CA ALA A 150 3.11 19.21 -8.07
C ALA A 150 1.65 19.35 -8.50
N HIS A 151 1.15 18.44 -9.34
CA HIS A 151 -0.26 18.42 -9.74
C HIS A 151 -1.21 18.22 -8.55
N ASN A 152 -0.88 17.27 -7.67
CA ASN A 152 -1.76 16.88 -6.56
C ASN A 152 -1.77 17.89 -5.40
N GLN A 153 -0.67 18.61 -5.19
CA GLN A 153 -0.50 19.46 -3.99
C GLN A 153 -0.58 20.96 -4.28
N TYR A 154 -0.24 21.43 -5.49
CA TYR A 154 -0.40 22.84 -5.83
C TYR A 154 -1.78 23.16 -6.41
N GLN A 155 -2.09 24.46 -6.48
CA GLN A 155 -3.30 24.90 -7.16
C GLN A 155 -3.17 24.65 -8.67
N ALA A 156 -4.28 24.33 -9.33
CA ALA A 156 -4.28 23.96 -10.75
C ALA A 156 -3.72 25.04 -11.71
N ASN A 157 -3.68 26.30 -11.28
CA ASN A 157 -3.13 27.42 -12.04
C ASN A 157 -1.70 27.82 -11.61
N ASP A 158 -1.06 27.04 -10.74
CA ASP A 158 0.33 27.27 -10.34
C ASP A 158 1.27 26.91 -11.51
N ALA A 159 2.11 27.87 -11.91
CA ALA A 159 3.00 27.71 -13.05
C ALA A 159 4.01 26.57 -12.87
N ARG A 160 4.31 26.18 -11.63
CA ARG A 160 5.21 25.06 -11.32
C ARG A 160 4.65 23.73 -11.81
N VAL A 161 3.32 23.55 -11.80
CA VAL A 161 2.66 22.31 -12.25
C VAL A 161 2.96 22.04 -13.72
N GLY A 162 2.70 23.03 -14.59
CA GLY A 162 2.98 22.91 -16.03
C GLY A 162 4.47 22.74 -16.31
N HIS A 163 5.32 23.49 -15.60
CA HIS A 163 6.78 23.41 -15.79
C HIS A 163 7.34 22.02 -15.44
N MET A 164 6.92 21.42 -14.33
CA MET A 164 7.37 20.07 -13.95
C MET A 164 6.87 19.01 -14.93
N ALA A 165 5.65 19.13 -15.43
CA ALA A 165 5.14 18.24 -16.47
C ALA A 165 5.95 18.37 -17.78
N ASP A 166 6.28 19.59 -18.20
CA ASP A 166 7.12 19.83 -19.38
C ASP A 166 8.52 19.20 -19.25
N LEU A 167 9.13 19.27 -18.06
CA LEU A 167 10.41 18.63 -17.78
C LEU A 167 10.31 17.10 -17.85
N ALA A 168 9.26 16.51 -17.25
CA ALA A 168 9.05 15.05 -17.27
C ALA A 168 8.89 14.53 -18.71
N ASN A 169 8.05 15.20 -19.51
CA ASN A 169 7.81 14.83 -20.91
C ASN A 169 9.08 15.00 -21.76
N ALA A 170 9.84 16.08 -21.52
CA ALA A 170 11.10 16.31 -22.21
C ALA A 170 12.13 15.22 -21.90
N ALA A 171 12.26 14.83 -20.62
CA ALA A 171 13.14 13.74 -20.20
C ALA A 171 12.74 12.41 -20.85
N LEU A 172 11.44 12.06 -20.81
CA LEU A 172 10.90 10.86 -21.47
C LEU A 172 11.21 10.83 -22.96
N THR A 173 11.08 11.97 -23.67
CA THR A 173 11.38 12.08 -25.10
C THR A 173 12.87 11.85 -25.42
N ARG A 174 13.77 11.98 -24.44
CA ARG A 174 15.20 11.65 -24.60
C ARG A 174 15.51 10.19 -24.37
N CYS A 175 14.55 9.39 -23.90
CA CYS A 175 14.72 7.97 -23.71
C CYS A 175 14.40 7.21 -25.00
N ASP A 176 15.24 6.23 -25.33
CA ASP A 176 15.04 5.37 -26.50
C ASP A 176 13.91 4.34 -26.30
N SER A 177 13.56 4.06 -25.05
CA SER A 177 12.48 3.14 -24.65
C SER A 177 11.96 3.45 -23.24
N LEU A 178 10.82 2.88 -22.87
CA LEU A 178 10.32 2.96 -21.50
C LEU A 178 11.27 2.26 -20.51
N SER A 179 11.86 1.11 -20.87
CA SER A 179 12.87 0.44 -20.03
C SER A 179 14.09 1.33 -19.76
N ALA A 180 14.53 2.13 -20.73
CA ALA A 180 15.61 3.09 -20.54
C ALA A 180 15.19 4.25 -19.61
N ALA A 181 13.94 4.72 -19.72
CA ALA A 181 13.40 5.73 -18.84
C ALA A 181 13.24 5.24 -17.38
N MET A 182 12.89 3.97 -17.24
CA MET A 182 12.70 3.31 -15.94
C MET A 182 14.01 2.81 -15.31
N GLU A 183 15.09 2.78 -16.10
CA GLU A 183 16.34 2.09 -15.76
C GLU A 183 16.11 0.62 -15.32
N LEU A 184 15.09 -0.03 -15.90
CA LEU A 184 14.63 -1.37 -15.55
C LEU A 184 14.29 -2.18 -16.81
N ASP A 185 14.95 -3.33 -17.00
CA ASP A 185 14.66 -4.25 -18.10
C ASP A 185 13.52 -5.21 -17.74
N TYR A 186 12.29 -4.69 -17.76
CA TYR A 186 11.10 -5.42 -17.33
C TYR A 186 10.58 -6.46 -18.34
N GLU A 187 10.92 -6.35 -19.62
CA GLU A 187 10.37 -7.24 -20.66
C GLU A 187 10.76 -8.71 -20.43
N PRO A 188 12.04 -9.06 -20.15
CA PRO A 188 12.41 -10.42 -19.77
C PRO A 188 11.67 -10.93 -18.55
N MET A 189 11.50 -10.10 -17.51
CA MET A 189 10.81 -10.46 -16.27
C MET A 189 9.35 -10.85 -16.53
N LEU A 190 8.62 -10.00 -17.26
CA LEU A 190 7.23 -10.25 -17.62
C LEU A 190 7.08 -11.47 -18.54
N ALA A 191 8.08 -11.77 -19.36
CA ALA A 191 8.06 -12.91 -20.29
C ALA A 191 8.39 -14.25 -19.61
N SER A 192 9.31 -14.26 -18.64
CA SER A 192 9.70 -15.46 -17.90
C SER A 192 8.76 -15.77 -16.73
N GLY A 193 8.13 -14.74 -16.14
CA GLY A 193 7.46 -14.86 -14.85
C GLY A 193 8.45 -14.89 -13.67
N GLU A 194 9.71 -14.51 -13.89
CA GLU A 194 10.78 -14.55 -12.89
C GLU A 194 11.43 -13.17 -12.76
N ALA A 195 11.66 -12.71 -11.53
CA ALA A 195 12.43 -11.51 -11.22
C ALA A 195 13.12 -11.65 -9.86
N SER A 196 14.23 -10.92 -9.67
CA SER A 196 14.77 -10.70 -8.33
C SER A 196 13.79 -9.90 -7.47
N LEU A 197 13.93 -9.95 -6.14
CA LEU A 197 13.10 -9.14 -5.24
C LEU A 197 13.27 -7.64 -5.53
N GLU A 198 14.52 -7.19 -5.75
CA GLU A 198 14.85 -5.80 -6.09
C GLU A 198 14.16 -5.35 -7.38
N ASP A 199 14.26 -6.13 -8.46
CA ASP A 199 13.62 -5.79 -9.74
C ASP A 199 12.08 -5.82 -9.63
N ALA A 200 11.54 -6.77 -8.86
CA ALA A 200 10.11 -6.84 -8.60
C ALA A 200 9.63 -5.60 -7.84
N PHE A 201 10.37 -5.16 -6.83
CA PHE A 201 10.08 -3.94 -6.07
C PHE A 201 10.12 -2.70 -6.97
N ALA A 202 11.16 -2.55 -7.79
CA ALA A 202 11.29 -1.47 -8.76
C ALA A 202 10.11 -1.45 -9.75
N LEU A 203 9.67 -2.62 -10.22
CA LEU A 203 8.50 -2.74 -11.10
C LEU A 203 7.20 -2.32 -10.40
N VAL A 204 7.03 -2.59 -9.11
CA VAL A 204 5.89 -2.07 -8.32
C VAL A 204 5.91 -0.54 -8.31
N ILE A 205 7.02 0.08 -7.92
CA ILE A 205 7.13 1.54 -7.82
C ILE A 205 6.82 2.21 -9.17
N TRP A 206 7.41 1.71 -10.26
CA TRP A 206 7.10 2.21 -11.59
C TRP A 206 5.64 1.99 -11.99
N THR A 207 5.04 0.87 -11.62
CA THR A 207 3.62 0.62 -11.87
C THR A 207 2.74 1.67 -11.20
N LEU A 208 3.03 2.02 -9.93
CA LEU A 208 2.32 3.07 -9.20
C LEU A 208 2.44 4.42 -9.89
N LEU A 209 3.67 4.83 -10.23
CA LEU A 209 3.95 6.12 -10.89
C LEU A 209 3.29 6.23 -12.27
N LEU A 210 3.27 5.14 -13.04
CA LEU A 210 2.66 5.15 -14.37
C LEU A 210 1.13 5.14 -14.34
N ILE A 211 0.49 4.62 -13.29
CA ILE A 211 -0.95 4.78 -13.10
C ILE A 211 -1.26 6.23 -12.71
N GLU A 212 -0.51 6.83 -11.79
CA GLU A 212 -0.67 8.23 -11.40
C GLU A 212 -0.46 9.19 -12.59
N ALA A 213 0.57 8.95 -13.41
CA ALA A 213 0.83 9.77 -14.59
C ALA A 213 -0.35 9.82 -15.58
N GLN A 214 -1.17 8.78 -15.64
CA GLN A 214 -2.33 8.72 -16.56
C GLN A 214 -3.46 9.67 -16.17
N VAL A 215 -3.51 10.11 -14.91
CA VAL A 215 -4.57 11.00 -14.41
C VAL A 215 -4.11 12.45 -14.24
N VAL A 216 -2.82 12.73 -14.43
CA VAL A 216 -2.26 14.08 -14.38
C VAL A 216 -2.35 14.76 -15.75
N PRO A 217 -3.13 15.86 -15.89
CA PRO A 217 -3.22 16.60 -17.14
C PRO A 217 -1.87 17.19 -17.54
N GLY A 218 -1.49 16.96 -18.80
CA GLY A 218 -0.26 17.50 -19.39
C GLY A 218 0.94 16.56 -19.33
N LEU A 219 0.89 15.47 -18.57
CA LEU A 219 1.91 14.41 -18.67
C LEU A 219 1.66 13.53 -19.91
N ASP A 220 2.73 13.26 -20.63
CA ASP A 220 2.74 12.35 -21.77
C ASP A 220 2.87 10.91 -21.28
N VAL A 221 1.82 10.11 -21.49
CA VAL A 221 1.86 8.66 -21.21
C VAL A 221 1.78 7.90 -22.53
N PRO A 222 2.92 7.44 -23.09
CA PRO A 222 2.93 6.68 -24.33
C PRO A 222 2.17 5.34 -24.16
N PRO A 223 1.72 4.71 -25.25
CA PRO A 223 0.96 3.45 -25.18
C PRO A 223 1.64 2.37 -24.34
N GLU A 224 2.95 2.19 -24.49
CA GLU A 224 3.73 1.23 -23.69
C GLU A 224 3.61 1.50 -22.17
N ALA A 225 3.74 2.76 -21.76
CA ALA A 225 3.62 3.18 -20.36
C ALA A 225 2.18 3.06 -19.83
N ARG A 226 1.18 3.26 -20.69
CA ARG A 226 -0.24 3.07 -20.34
C ARG A 226 -0.59 1.59 -20.14
N ASP A 227 0.00 0.72 -20.95
CA ASP A 227 -0.32 -0.71 -20.96
C ASP A 227 0.49 -1.50 -19.92
N LEU A 228 1.68 -1.02 -19.53
CA LEU A 228 2.58 -1.70 -18.58
C LEU A 228 1.91 -2.03 -17.23
N PRO A 229 1.17 -1.12 -16.55
CA PRO A 229 0.55 -1.43 -15.26
C PRO A 229 -0.32 -2.69 -15.27
N ALA A 230 -1.17 -2.85 -16.27
CA ALA A 230 -2.02 -4.03 -16.40
C ALA A 230 -1.23 -5.31 -16.71
N ARG A 231 -0.04 -5.20 -17.34
CA ARG A 231 0.87 -6.33 -17.56
C ARG A 231 1.63 -6.70 -16.29
N ALA A 232 2.17 -5.71 -15.59
CA ALA A 232 2.84 -5.87 -14.31
C ALA A 232 1.91 -6.49 -13.27
N TRP A 233 0.66 -6.03 -13.19
CA TRP A 233 -0.33 -6.64 -12.30
C TRP A 233 -0.51 -8.14 -12.54
N ARG A 234 -0.68 -8.56 -13.80
CA ARG A 234 -0.81 -10.00 -14.14
C ARG A 234 0.43 -10.79 -13.76
N PHE A 235 1.61 -10.20 -13.86
CA PHE A 235 2.84 -10.82 -13.38
C PHE A 235 2.83 -11.00 -11.85
N PHE A 236 2.41 -9.99 -11.09
CA PHE A 236 2.35 -10.06 -9.63
C PHE A 236 1.27 -11.00 -9.09
N GLN A 237 0.18 -11.25 -9.85
CA GLN A 237 -0.83 -12.24 -9.45
C GLN A 237 -0.25 -13.65 -9.28
N ASP A 238 0.79 -13.99 -10.05
CA ASP A 238 1.46 -15.30 -10.04
C ASP A 238 2.87 -15.24 -9.42
N TYR A 239 3.31 -14.09 -8.90
CA TYR A 239 4.66 -13.94 -8.34
C TYR A 239 4.78 -14.76 -7.04
N PRO A 240 5.86 -15.54 -6.86
CA PRO A 240 6.00 -16.39 -5.67
C PRO A 240 6.24 -15.56 -4.41
N LEU A 241 5.36 -15.74 -3.42
CA LEU A 241 5.46 -15.15 -2.09
C LEU A 241 5.57 -16.26 -1.04
N PRO A 242 6.75 -16.90 -0.88
CA PRO A 242 6.94 -17.97 0.10
C PRO A 242 6.71 -17.43 1.52
N GLY A 243 5.97 -18.18 2.34
CA GLY A 243 5.66 -17.79 3.72
C GLY A 243 6.85 -17.96 4.67
N ALA A 244 6.79 -17.35 5.85
CA ALA A 244 7.84 -17.41 6.88
C ALA A 244 8.28 -18.85 7.19
N ALA A 245 7.35 -19.81 7.19
CA ALA A 245 7.63 -21.22 7.46
C ALA A 245 8.56 -21.90 6.44
N GLU A 246 8.77 -21.29 5.27
CA GLU A 246 9.65 -21.81 4.21
C GLU A 246 11.11 -21.34 4.38
N PHE A 247 11.35 -20.37 5.27
CA PHE A 247 12.68 -19.80 5.50
C PHE A 247 13.37 -20.42 6.73
N PRO A 248 14.71 -20.58 6.71
CA PRO A 248 15.47 -21.19 7.82
C PRO A 248 15.25 -20.53 9.18
N ASP A 249 15.20 -19.19 9.20
CA ASP A 249 15.04 -18.38 10.41
C ASP A 249 13.60 -17.87 10.59
N GLY A 250 12.64 -18.43 9.82
CA GLY A 250 11.24 -18.07 9.95
C GLY A 250 10.98 -16.62 9.55
N ALA A 251 10.25 -15.89 10.40
CA ALA A 251 9.97 -14.47 10.19
C ALA A 251 11.22 -13.58 10.36
N ASP A 252 12.24 -14.06 11.08
CA ASP A 252 13.49 -13.31 11.30
C ASP A 252 14.48 -13.44 10.12
N ASP A 253 14.14 -14.21 9.06
CA ASP A 253 14.98 -14.34 7.87
C ASP A 253 14.92 -13.06 7.01
N GLY A 254 16.08 -12.50 6.67
CA GLY A 254 16.16 -11.25 5.89
C GLY A 254 15.48 -11.35 4.52
N THR A 255 15.49 -12.52 3.89
CA THR A 255 14.83 -12.74 2.59
C THR A 255 13.32 -12.78 2.75
N PHE A 256 12.83 -13.34 3.87
CA PHE A 256 11.41 -13.30 4.19
C PHE A 256 10.96 -11.85 4.44
N ILE A 257 11.73 -11.06 5.19
CA ILE A 257 11.44 -9.65 5.46
C ILE A 257 11.28 -8.88 4.14
N GLU A 258 12.22 -9.01 3.21
CA GLU A 258 12.13 -8.40 1.87
C GLU A 258 10.91 -8.90 1.08
N THR A 259 10.59 -10.20 1.18
CA THR A 259 9.39 -10.80 0.54
C THR A 259 8.10 -10.23 1.14
N ALA A 260 8.07 -10.02 2.45
CA ALA A 260 6.91 -9.49 3.17
C ALA A 260 6.66 -8.01 2.81
N TYR A 261 7.72 -7.21 2.71
CA TYR A 261 7.63 -5.84 2.16
C TYR A 261 7.18 -5.85 0.69
N LEU A 262 7.67 -6.77 -0.14
CA LEU A 262 7.18 -6.86 -1.52
C LEU A 262 5.68 -7.19 -1.56
N ALA A 263 5.19 -8.08 -0.69
CA ALA A 263 3.76 -8.44 -0.65
C ALA A 263 2.86 -7.25 -0.29
N THR A 264 3.26 -6.40 0.67
CA THR A 264 2.53 -5.15 1.00
C THR A 264 2.55 -4.20 -0.20
N HIS A 265 3.69 -4.03 -0.86
CA HIS A 265 3.85 -3.16 -2.02
C HIS A 265 3.04 -3.64 -3.24
N ILE A 266 2.93 -4.95 -3.47
CA ILE A 266 2.03 -5.49 -4.51
C ILE A 266 0.58 -5.06 -4.22
N ALA A 267 0.14 -5.07 -2.96
CA ALA A 267 -1.20 -4.58 -2.58
C ALA A 267 -1.36 -3.06 -2.80
N TYR A 268 -0.27 -2.30 -2.89
CA TYR A 268 -0.33 -0.86 -3.20
C TYR A 268 -0.77 -0.60 -4.64
N ILE A 269 -0.56 -1.54 -5.57
CA ILE A 269 -0.91 -1.36 -7.00
C ILE A 269 -2.41 -1.15 -7.21
N PRO A 270 -3.31 -2.04 -6.76
CA PRO A 270 -4.73 -1.83 -6.98
C PRO A 270 -5.30 -0.71 -6.09
N THR A 271 -4.57 -0.34 -5.04
CA THR A 271 -5.06 0.55 -3.99
C THR A 271 -4.50 1.97 -4.11
N GLY A 272 -3.48 2.19 -4.93
CA GLY A 272 -2.80 3.47 -5.09
C GLY A 272 -2.22 3.98 -3.78
N ASN A 273 -1.34 3.20 -3.15
CA ASN A 273 -0.84 3.43 -1.78
C ASN A 273 -2.01 3.54 -0.78
N HIS A 274 -2.89 2.53 -0.84
CA HIS A 274 -4.00 2.35 0.11
C HIS A 274 -5.09 3.45 0.10
N ARG A 275 -5.32 4.14 -1.02
CA ARG A 275 -6.46 5.06 -1.21
C ARG A 275 -7.74 4.36 -1.67
N TYR A 276 -7.60 3.39 -2.56
CA TYR A 276 -8.69 2.77 -3.32
C TYR A 276 -8.91 1.31 -2.92
N PRO A 277 -10.14 0.78 -3.09
CA PRO A 277 -10.46 -0.57 -2.64
C PRO A 277 -9.69 -1.66 -3.37
N ILE A 278 -9.37 -2.72 -2.63
CA ILE A 278 -8.94 -4.03 -3.13
C ILE A 278 -9.93 -5.09 -2.64
N TYR A 279 -10.12 -6.12 -3.46
CA TYR A 279 -10.95 -7.27 -3.14
C TYR A 279 -10.10 -8.53 -3.12
N VAL A 280 -10.52 -9.55 -2.36
CA VAL A 280 -9.77 -10.81 -2.24
C VAL A 280 -9.57 -11.44 -3.62
N GLU A 281 -10.55 -11.29 -4.50
CA GLU A 281 -10.55 -11.81 -5.88
C GLU A 281 -9.52 -11.13 -6.78
N ASP A 282 -9.07 -9.91 -6.46
CA ASP A 282 -8.05 -9.21 -7.25
C ASP A 282 -6.69 -9.91 -7.11
N ALA A 283 -6.32 -10.29 -5.88
CA ALA A 283 -5.02 -10.90 -5.54
C ALA A 283 -5.13 -11.84 -4.32
N PRO A 284 -5.76 -13.02 -4.49
CA PRO A 284 -6.01 -13.94 -3.38
C PRO A 284 -4.71 -14.40 -2.70
N THR A 285 -3.66 -14.65 -3.48
CA THR A 285 -2.34 -15.05 -2.96
C THR A 285 -1.73 -14.00 -2.03
N VAL A 286 -1.88 -12.71 -2.37
CA VAL A 286 -1.37 -11.60 -1.54
C VAL A 286 -2.17 -11.50 -0.25
N TYR A 287 -3.50 -11.56 -0.35
CA TYR A 287 -4.39 -11.58 0.81
C TYR A 287 -4.07 -12.74 1.76
N ASP A 288 -3.96 -13.97 1.24
CA ASP A 288 -3.62 -15.15 2.02
C ASP A 288 -2.23 -15.03 2.64
N PHE A 289 -1.25 -14.49 1.91
CA PHE A 289 0.09 -14.24 2.42
C PHE A 289 0.07 -13.31 3.65
N HIS A 290 -0.62 -12.16 3.58
CA HIS A 290 -0.73 -11.24 4.72
C HIS A 290 -1.40 -11.90 5.91
N ARG A 291 -2.46 -12.70 5.66
CA ARG A 291 -3.21 -13.40 6.71
C ARG A 291 -2.41 -14.50 7.40
N GLU A 292 -1.70 -15.33 6.65
CA GLU A 292 -0.91 -16.44 7.17
C GLU A 292 0.36 -15.97 7.89
N ASN A 293 0.96 -14.89 7.42
CA ASN A 293 2.22 -14.38 7.98
C ASN A 293 2.01 -13.29 9.05
N PHE A 294 0.78 -12.88 9.32
CA PHE A 294 0.46 -11.83 10.31
C PHE A 294 1.05 -12.11 11.69
N TYR A 295 0.75 -13.26 12.30
CA TYR A 295 1.24 -13.58 13.64
C TYR A 295 2.73 -13.92 13.70
N PRO A 296 3.34 -14.56 12.68
CA PRO A 296 4.80 -14.61 12.54
C PRO A 296 5.45 -13.21 12.60
N VAL A 297 4.95 -12.25 11.82
CA VAL A 297 5.44 -10.86 11.81
C VAL A 297 5.19 -10.16 13.14
N LEU A 298 4.00 -10.31 13.73
CA LEU A 298 3.68 -9.77 15.05
C LEU A 298 4.62 -10.30 16.15
N GLN A 299 5.04 -11.56 16.04
CA GLN A 299 5.94 -12.21 16.99
C GLN A 299 7.39 -11.72 16.82
N MET A 300 7.84 -11.50 15.58
CA MET A 300 9.13 -10.85 15.27
C MET A 300 9.18 -9.46 15.93
N GLY A 301 8.06 -8.72 15.89
CA GLY A 301 7.88 -7.49 16.65
C GLY A 301 8.66 -6.30 16.08
N GLU A 302 8.86 -6.29 14.77
CA GLU A 302 9.37 -5.19 13.97
C GLU A 302 8.19 -4.27 13.63
N LEU A 303 8.35 -2.96 13.86
CA LEU A 303 7.23 -2.02 13.87
C LEU A 303 6.63 -1.85 12.47
N ASP A 304 7.49 -1.72 11.46
CA ASP A 304 7.13 -1.31 10.12
C ASP A 304 6.27 -2.38 9.42
N LEU A 305 6.73 -3.63 9.40
CA LEU A 305 5.99 -4.76 8.84
C LEU A 305 4.68 -5.04 9.56
N VAL A 306 4.64 -4.93 10.89
CA VAL A 306 3.37 -5.07 11.62
C VAL A 306 2.40 -3.97 11.17
N ALA A 307 2.88 -2.73 11.06
CA ALA A 307 2.05 -1.62 10.63
C ALA A 307 1.55 -1.80 9.19
N GLU A 308 2.41 -2.19 8.25
CA GLU A 308 2.03 -2.41 6.86
C GLU A 308 1.07 -3.59 6.68
N PHE A 309 1.20 -4.66 7.48
CA PHE A 309 0.25 -5.79 7.46
C PHE A 309 -1.13 -5.37 7.97
N VAL A 310 -1.17 -4.64 9.09
CA VAL A 310 -2.43 -4.08 9.61
C VAL A 310 -3.08 -3.18 8.56
N ASP A 311 -2.28 -2.30 7.95
CA ASP A 311 -2.74 -1.35 6.95
C ASP A 311 -3.26 -2.02 5.68
N SER A 312 -2.54 -3.03 5.19
CA SER A 312 -2.96 -3.86 4.05
C SER A 312 -4.30 -4.55 4.32
N LEU A 313 -4.51 -5.10 5.52
CA LEU A 313 -5.78 -5.73 5.89
C LEU A 313 -6.93 -4.72 6.01
N ARG A 314 -6.65 -3.49 6.48
CA ARG A 314 -7.65 -2.41 6.53
C ARG A 314 -8.18 -2.05 5.14
N GLN A 315 -7.38 -2.26 4.10
CA GLN A 315 -7.76 -1.99 2.73
C GLN A 315 -8.89 -2.91 2.19
N TYR A 316 -9.06 -4.08 2.80
CA TYR A 316 -10.18 -5.00 2.56
C TYR A 316 -11.43 -4.67 3.41
N GLY A 317 -11.43 -3.53 4.12
CA GLY A 317 -12.52 -3.12 5.02
C GLY A 317 -12.41 -3.68 6.43
N CYS A 318 -11.25 -4.22 6.82
CA CYS A 318 -11.03 -4.74 8.16
C CYS A 318 -10.66 -3.63 9.14
N THR A 319 -11.11 -3.80 10.37
CA THR A 319 -11.03 -2.81 11.45
C THR A 319 -10.73 -3.54 12.76
N ALA A 320 -10.29 -2.82 13.78
CA ALA A 320 -10.07 -3.43 15.08
C ALA A 320 -11.39 -3.96 15.70
N GLU A 321 -12.55 -3.48 15.25
CA GLU A 321 -13.87 -3.91 15.70
C GLU A 321 -14.30 -5.24 15.06
N ASN A 322 -14.00 -5.46 13.78
CA ASN A 322 -14.51 -6.58 12.99
C ASN A 322 -13.46 -7.63 12.59
N ASP A 323 -12.18 -7.42 12.86
CA ASP A 323 -11.10 -8.33 12.52
C ASP A 323 -10.10 -8.48 13.67
N LEU A 324 -9.78 -9.73 14.02
CA LEU A 324 -8.93 -10.01 15.17
C LEU A 324 -7.45 -9.68 14.90
N GLN A 325 -6.93 -9.95 13.70
CA GLN A 325 -5.55 -9.64 13.36
C GLN A 325 -5.34 -8.11 13.34
N VAL A 326 -6.23 -7.35 12.68
CA VAL A 326 -6.17 -5.87 12.72
C VAL A 326 -6.24 -5.35 14.15
N ARG A 327 -7.09 -5.92 15.01
CA ARG A 327 -7.15 -5.55 16.44
C ARG A 327 -5.84 -5.80 17.15
N ASP A 328 -5.28 -7.00 17.02
CA ASP A 328 -4.08 -7.42 17.73
C ASP A 328 -2.86 -6.60 17.29
N GLY A 329 -2.70 -6.37 15.99
CA GLY A 329 -1.65 -5.50 15.46
C GLY A 329 -1.82 -4.05 15.89
N THR A 330 -3.04 -3.51 15.85
CA THR A 330 -3.28 -2.13 16.32
C THR A 330 -2.95 -1.98 17.82
N ARG A 331 -3.30 -2.98 18.65
CA ARG A 331 -2.93 -2.99 20.08
C ARG A 331 -1.44 -3.07 20.29
N TYR A 332 -0.74 -3.89 19.51
CA TYR A 332 0.72 -3.96 19.54
C TYR A 332 1.32 -2.58 19.23
N LEU A 333 0.88 -1.92 18.16
CA LEU A 333 1.36 -0.60 17.75
C LEU A 333 1.09 0.46 18.83
N LEU A 334 -0.11 0.48 19.42
CA LEU A 334 -0.42 1.39 20.54
C LEU A 334 0.45 1.13 21.77
N ASN A 335 0.72 -0.14 22.10
CA ASN A 335 1.63 -0.48 23.18
C ASN A 335 3.05 0.00 22.90
N VAL A 336 3.53 -0.12 21.67
CA VAL A 336 4.83 0.42 21.23
C VAL A 336 4.87 1.94 21.41
N PHE A 337 3.85 2.66 20.93
CA PHE A 337 3.71 4.10 21.08
C PHE A 337 3.77 4.55 22.54
N HIS A 338 2.97 3.94 23.41
CA HIS A 338 2.94 4.29 24.83
C HIS A 338 4.25 3.94 25.55
N THR A 339 4.89 2.83 25.18
CA THR A 339 6.21 2.45 25.71
C THR A 339 7.29 3.44 25.29
N GLY A 340 7.18 4.04 24.10
CA GLY A 340 8.01 5.14 23.61
C GLY A 340 7.75 6.49 24.29
N GLY A 341 6.80 6.56 25.24
CA GLY A 341 6.41 7.82 25.87
C GLY A 341 5.57 8.70 24.95
N ASP A 342 4.65 8.08 24.22
CA ASP A 342 3.71 8.70 23.28
C ASP A 342 4.40 9.37 22.09
N ARG A 343 5.41 8.68 21.55
CA ARG A 343 6.19 9.10 20.39
C ARG A 343 6.56 7.90 19.51
N TRP A 344 6.42 8.05 18.20
CA TRP A 344 6.78 6.99 17.26
C TRP A 344 8.28 6.97 16.97
N MET A 345 8.88 8.14 16.75
CA MET A 345 10.31 8.29 16.40
C MET A 345 11.27 7.88 17.55
N THR A 346 10.75 7.58 18.74
CA THR A 346 11.53 7.04 19.87
C THR A 346 11.67 5.53 19.84
N TYR A 347 10.84 4.83 19.07
CA TYR A 347 10.92 3.38 18.94
C TYR A 347 12.27 2.96 18.35
N ARG A 348 12.79 1.82 18.83
CA ARG A 348 14.02 1.23 18.35
C ARG A 348 13.78 -0.24 18.09
N GLU A 349 14.24 -0.70 16.94
CA GLU A 349 14.24 -2.13 16.62
C GLU A 349 15.17 -2.90 17.59
N PRO A 350 14.95 -4.21 17.81
CA PRO A 350 15.82 -5.01 18.64
C PRO A 350 17.30 -4.93 18.22
N GLY A 351 18.13 -4.29 19.05
CA GLY A 351 19.57 -4.13 18.80
C GLY A 351 19.96 -2.82 18.11
N GLU A 352 18.99 -2.03 17.67
CA GLU A 352 19.21 -0.70 17.09
C GLU A 352 19.53 0.34 18.17
N THR A 353 20.49 1.22 17.88
CA THR A 353 20.81 2.36 18.74
C THR A 353 20.47 3.68 18.05
N THR A 354 20.29 4.76 18.83
CA THR A 354 20.06 6.10 18.26
C THR A 354 21.20 6.60 17.36
N ALA A 355 22.41 6.05 17.49
CA ALA A 355 23.52 6.41 16.63
C ALA A 355 23.43 5.78 15.24
N ASP A 356 22.60 4.76 15.09
CA ASP A 356 22.40 4.01 13.84
C ASP A 356 21.30 4.63 12.98
N LEU A 357 20.52 5.58 13.52
CA LEU A 357 19.37 6.17 12.85
C LEU A 357 19.74 7.36 11.98
N ASP A 358 19.36 7.29 10.71
CA ASP A 358 19.27 8.45 9.84
C ASP A 358 17.87 9.09 9.88
N ASP A 359 17.67 10.15 9.08
CA ASP A 359 16.38 10.84 9.01
C ASP A 359 15.29 9.96 8.35
N TYR A 360 15.68 9.04 7.46
CA TYR A 360 14.74 8.11 6.82
C TYR A 360 14.21 7.14 7.87
N ASP A 361 15.07 6.53 8.69
CA ASP A 361 14.64 5.60 9.74
C ASP A 361 13.66 6.26 10.74
N LEU A 362 13.87 7.53 11.07
CA LEU A 362 12.99 8.28 11.96
C LEU A 362 11.63 8.56 11.33
N VAL A 363 11.64 9.06 10.09
CA VAL A 363 10.41 9.37 9.35
C VAL A 363 9.62 8.11 9.08
N HIS A 364 10.27 7.06 8.60
CA HIS A 364 9.63 5.80 8.20
C HIS A 364 8.85 5.20 9.38
N LYS A 365 9.47 5.09 10.56
CA LYS A 365 8.81 4.61 11.79
C LYS A 365 7.55 5.38 12.17
N ALA A 366 7.56 6.70 12.04
CA ALA A 366 6.39 7.51 12.34
C ALA A 366 5.33 7.38 11.23
N TRP A 367 5.75 7.36 9.98
CA TRP A 367 4.88 7.24 8.82
C TRP A 367 4.14 5.90 8.82
N THR A 368 4.85 4.78 8.82
CA THR A 368 4.27 3.42 8.81
C THR A 368 3.38 3.19 10.02
N ALA A 369 3.81 3.56 11.23
CA ALA A 369 2.99 3.41 12.43
C ALA A 369 1.65 4.17 12.33
N VAL A 370 1.68 5.39 11.81
CA VAL A 370 0.46 6.17 11.56
C VAL A 370 -0.44 5.44 10.55
N LEU A 371 0.14 4.89 9.47
CA LEU A 371 -0.59 4.09 8.49
C LEU A 371 -1.26 2.86 9.13
N GLY A 372 -0.56 2.11 9.97
CA GLY A 372 -1.10 0.91 10.63
C GLY A 372 -2.21 1.19 11.64
N VAL A 373 -2.13 2.31 12.38
CA VAL A 373 -3.10 2.62 13.44
C VAL A 373 -4.34 3.34 12.93
N ARG A 374 -4.23 4.13 11.87
CA ARG A 374 -5.35 4.96 11.39
C ARG A 374 -6.51 4.11 10.86
N GLU A 375 -7.72 4.57 11.11
CA GLU A 375 -8.86 4.11 10.33
C GLU A 375 -8.81 4.70 8.92
N ARG A 376 -9.20 3.90 7.92
CA ARG A 376 -9.10 4.27 6.50
C ARG A 376 -10.37 4.97 6.01
N GLU A 377 -10.17 5.98 5.16
CA GLU A 377 -11.20 6.48 4.25
C GLU A 377 -10.92 5.91 2.86
N ILE A 378 -11.78 5.01 2.39
CA ILE A 378 -11.62 4.33 1.10
C ILE A 378 -12.26 5.17 0.00
N GLU A 379 -11.44 5.71 -0.90
CA GLU A 379 -11.89 6.52 -2.03
C GLU A 379 -12.62 5.67 -3.08
N GLN A 380 -13.58 6.28 -3.77
CA GLN A 380 -14.27 5.62 -4.87
C GLN A 380 -13.40 5.59 -6.13
N PRO A 381 -13.31 4.45 -6.84
CA PRO A 381 -12.52 4.33 -8.05
C PRO A 381 -13.25 4.92 -9.28
N ASP A 382 -13.58 6.21 -9.22
CA ASP A 382 -14.32 6.92 -10.27
C ASP A 382 -13.47 7.13 -11.55
N PRO A 383 -14.09 7.24 -12.75
CA PRO A 383 -13.35 7.56 -13.97
C PRO A 383 -12.52 8.84 -13.84
N GLY A 384 -11.24 8.77 -14.20
CA GLY A 384 -10.30 9.89 -14.08
C GLY A 384 -9.54 9.95 -12.75
N THR A 385 -9.76 8.99 -11.85
CA THR A 385 -8.90 8.75 -10.67
C THR A 385 -7.95 7.58 -10.92
N TYR A 386 -6.93 7.45 -10.07
CA TYR A 386 -6.04 6.28 -10.06
C TYR A 386 -6.85 4.98 -9.97
N GLY A 387 -7.80 4.90 -9.03
CA GLY A 387 -8.68 3.74 -8.88
C GLY A 387 -9.51 3.46 -10.13
N GLY A 388 -9.97 4.50 -10.83
CA GLY A 388 -10.67 4.35 -12.11
C GLY A 388 -9.79 3.77 -13.23
N VAL A 389 -8.51 4.12 -13.26
CA VAL A 389 -7.53 3.50 -14.18
C VAL A 389 -7.39 2.02 -13.84
N VAL A 390 -7.16 1.68 -12.57
CA VAL A 390 -7.05 0.30 -12.09
C VAL A 390 -8.27 -0.54 -12.47
N ARG A 391 -9.48 -0.04 -12.17
CA ARG A 391 -10.74 -0.74 -12.44
C ARG A 391 -11.09 -0.82 -13.92
N SER A 392 -10.37 -0.13 -14.80
CA SER A 392 -10.54 -0.28 -16.25
C SER A 392 -9.94 -1.59 -16.79
N TRP A 393 -8.99 -2.19 -16.06
CA TRP A 393 -8.31 -3.43 -16.46
C TRP A 393 -8.40 -4.55 -15.42
N LEU A 394 -8.85 -4.28 -14.20
CA LEU A 394 -9.31 -5.31 -13.27
C LEU A 394 -10.76 -5.73 -13.56
N PRO A 395 -11.11 -7.00 -13.34
CA PRO A 395 -12.50 -7.43 -13.33
C PRO A 395 -13.32 -6.61 -12.31
N ALA A 396 -14.63 -6.51 -12.56
CA ALA A 396 -15.52 -6.04 -11.51
C ALA A 396 -15.51 -7.08 -10.36
N PRO A 397 -15.46 -6.63 -9.09
CA PRO A 397 -15.63 -7.54 -7.96
C PRO A 397 -16.98 -8.24 -8.09
N GLU A 398 -17.01 -9.55 -7.86
CA GLU A 398 -18.24 -10.38 -7.93
C GLU A 398 -19.08 -10.27 -6.66
#